data_AF-A0A399PL45-F1
#
_entry.id   AF-A0A399PL45-F1
#
_cell.length_a   1.000
_cell.length_b   1.000
_cell.length_c   1.000
_cell.angle_alpha   90.00
_cell.angle_beta   90.00
_cell.angle_gamma   90.00
#
_symmetry.space_group_name_H-M   'P 1'
#
loop_
_entity.id
_entity.type
_entity.pdbx_description
1 polymer ?
#
loop_
_entity_poly.entity_id
_entity_poly.type
_entity_poly.pdbx_seq_one_letter_code
_entity_poly.pdbx_strand_id
1 'polypeptide(L)'
;MRFTGEAPAHDLTYSDVFLSPGRSDVASRMDVDLAPGDGTPCTIPVVASNMGSVTGPRLAAVLARRGGIGILPQDLRPQELDAAIRRVKDQPVAYDSPLEL
;
A
#
# COMPACT_ATOMS: atom_id res chain seq x y z
N MET A 1 20.11 3.95 -4.13
CA MET A 1 20.59 2.56 -3.91
C MET A 1 22.12 2.56 -3.92
N ARG A 2 22.75 1.67 -3.17
CA ARG A 2 24.22 1.48 -3.16
C ARG A 2 24.52 0.06 -3.61
N PHE A 3 25.40 -0.09 -4.59
CA PHE A 3 25.86 -1.39 -5.07
C PHE A 3 27.22 -1.74 -4.45
N THR A 4 27.42 -3.00 -4.07
CA THR A 4 28.69 -3.53 -3.57
C THR A 4 29.52 -4.02 -4.75
N GLY A 5 30.06 -3.11 -5.56
CA GLY A 5 30.83 -3.47 -6.76
C GLY A 5 30.77 -2.39 -7.83
N GLU A 6 31.07 -2.79 -9.06
CA GLU A 6 30.92 -1.92 -10.24
C GLU A 6 29.44 -1.58 -10.47
N ALA A 7 29.19 -0.36 -10.95
CA ALA A 7 27.84 0.05 -11.30
C ALA A 7 27.33 -0.81 -12.48
N PRO A 8 26.07 -1.28 -12.45
CA PRO A 8 25.50 -2.08 -13.53
C PRO A 8 25.51 -1.30 -14.86
N ALA A 9 25.91 -1.97 -15.95
CA ALA A 9 25.89 -1.39 -17.30
C ALA A 9 24.50 -1.47 -17.98
N HIS A 10 23.50 -2.01 -17.30
CA HIS A 10 22.13 -2.23 -17.79
C HIS A 10 21.11 -2.04 -16.67
N ASP A 11 19.84 -1.86 -17.05
CA ASP A 11 18.73 -1.77 -16.11
C ASP A 11 18.51 -3.10 -15.39
N LEU A 12 18.16 -3.01 -14.11
CA LEU A 12 17.92 -4.17 -13.24
C LEU A 12 16.45 -4.22 -12.81
N THR A 13 15.92 -5.42 -12.64
CA THR A 13 14.64 -5.69 -11.98
C THR A 13 14.84 -6.39 -10.63
N TYR A 14 13.75 -6.65 -9.90
CA TYR A 14 13.80 -7.22 -8.56
C TYR A 14 14.49 -8.59 -8.49
N SER A 15 14.40 -9.41 -9.54
CA SER A 15 15.02 -10.74 -9.58
C SER A 15 16.53 -10.71 -9.79
N ASP A 16 17.09 -9.58 -10.21
CA ASP A 16 18.51 -9.48 -10.57
C ASP A 16 19.39 -9.12 -9.38
N VAL A 17 18.76 -8.74 -8.25
CA VAL A 17 19.45 -8.23 -7.07
C VAL A 17 18.96 -8.91 -5.80
N PHE A 18 19.80 -8.86 -4.77
CA PHE A 18 19.45 -9.24 -3.42
C PHE A 18 19.94 -8.18 -2.44
N LEU A 19 19.36 -8.16 -1.24
CA LEU A 19 19.80 -7.25 -0.18
C LEU A 19 21.05 -7.84 0.48
N SER A 20 22.18 -7.12 0.39
CA SER A 20 23.38 -7.45 1.15
C SER A 20 23.16 -7.05 2.62
N PRO A 21 23.30 -7.97 3.59
CA PRO A 21 23.15 -7.65 5.00
C PRO A 21 24.15 -6.58 5.46
N GLY A 22 23.66 -5.61 6.24
CA GLY A 22 24.48 -4.61 6.91
C GLY A 22 24.41 -4.74 8.43
N ARG A 23 25.37 -4.14 9.13
CA ARG A 23 25.26 -4.00 10.59
C ARG A 23 24.02 -3.15 10.92
N SER A 24 23.19 -3.63 11.84
CA SER A 24 22.01 -2.95 12.35
C SER A 24 22.05 -2.94 13.87
N ASP A 25 21.69 -1.82 14.48
CA ASP A 25 21.50 -1.71 15.94
C ASP A 25 20.01 -1.87 16.33
N VAL A 26 19.14 -2.25 15.39
CA VAL A 26 17.71 -2.55 15.65
C VAL A 26 17.60 -3.83 16.47
N ALA A 27 17.06 -3.74 17.68
CA ALA A 27 16.97 -4.85 18.62
C ALA A 27 15.75 -5.76 18.38
N SER A 28 14.62 -5.19 17.96
CA SER A 28 13.38 -5.93 17.69
C SER A 28 12.78 -5.53 16.34
N ARG A 29 12.11 -6.49 15.68
CA ARG A 29 11.32 -6.20 14.47
C ARG A 29 10.19 -5.19 14.71
N MET A 30 9.77 -5.03 15.96
CA MET A 30 8.71 -4.08 16.35
C MET A 30 9.24 -2.63 16.40
N ASP A 31 10.55 -2.43 16.36
CA ASP A 31 11.19 -1.11 16.40
C ASP A 31 11.38 -0.52 14.98
N VAL A 32 10.99 -1.26 13.93
CA VAL A 32 11.08 -0.82 12.54
C VAL A 32 9.83 -0.03 12.18
N ASP A 33 10.02 1.25 11.85
CA ASP A 33 8.95 2.08 11.29
C ASP A 33 8.78 1.79 9.79
N LEU A 34 7.54 1.51 9.38
CA LEU A 34 7.15 1.24 8.00
C LEU A 34 6.40 2.43 7.37
N ALA A 35 6.16 3.50 8.11
CA ALA A 35 5.47 4.66 7.59
C ALA A 35 6.25 5.28 6.41
N PRO A 36 5.61 5.50 5.25
CA PRO A 36 6.26 6.19 4.15
C PRO A 36 6.50 7.66 4.50
N GLY A 37 7.68 8.18 4.18
CA GLY A 37 8.03 9.60 4.35
C GLY A 37 7.50 10.51 3.24
N ASP A 38 6.35 10.17 2.64
CA ASP A 38 5.81 10.83 1.43
C ASP A 38 4.68 11.83 1.72
N GLY A 39 4.40 12.11 3.01
CA GLY A 39 3.35 13.03 3.46
C GLY A 39 1.95 12.43 3.51
N THR A 40 1.80 11.15 3.15
CA THR A 40 0.53 10.43 3.36
C THR A 40 0.38 10.03 4.84
N PRO A 41 -0.86 9.82 5.33
CA PRO A 41 -1.09 9.33 6.69
C PRO A 41 -0.90 7.81 6.81
N CYS A 42 -0.29 7.15 5.83
CA CYS A 42 -0.10 5.70 5.84
C CYS A 42 0.90 5.30 6.94
N THR A 43 0.70 4.14 7.54
CA THR A 43 1.64 3.53 8.49
C THR A 43 2.38 2.34 7.88
N ILE A 44 2.00 1.92 6.67
CA ILE A 44 2.70 0.92 5.86
C ILE A 44 2.80 1.38 4.40
N PRO A 45 3.82 0.97 3.64
CA PRO A 45 4.03 1.42 2.27
C PRO A 45 3.26 0.52 1.28
N VAL A 46 1.96 0.30 1.54
CA VAL A 46 1.11 -0.58 0.73
C VAL A 46 -0.01 0.22 0.08
N VAL A 47 0.03 0.25 -1.26
CA VAL A 47 -0.96 0.91 -2.11
C VAL A 47 -1.67 -0.14 -2.96
N ALA A 48 -3.00 -0.20 -2.90
CA ALA A 48 -3.76 -1.06 -3.82
C ALA A 48 -3.95 -0.35 -5.18
N SER A 49 -3.67 -1.09 -6.25
CA SER A 49 -3.71 -0.59 -7.64
C SER A 49 -5.10 -0.08 -8.03
N ASN A 50 -5.15 0.95 -8.88
CA ASN A 50 -6.38 1.57 -9.41
C ASN A 50 -7.04 0.74 -10.53
N MET A 51 -7.19 -0.57 -10.30
CA MET A 51 -7.72 -1.53 -11.26
C MET A 51 -9.07 -2.09 -10.78
N GLY A 52 -10.05 -2.19 -11.67
CA GLY A 52 -11.40 -2.68 -11.33
C GLY A 52 -11.43 -4.11 -10.79
N SER A 53 -10.47 -4.95 -11.16
CA SER A 53 -10.33 -6.32 -10.63
C SER A 53 -9.59 -6.40 -9.29
N VAL A 54 -9.04 -5.27 -8.80
CA VAL A 54 -8.23 -5.21 -7.59
C VAL A 54 -8.93 -4.38 -6.53
N THR A 55 -9.18 -3.10 -6.82
CA THR A 55 -9.63 -2.15 -5.80
C THR A 55 -11.10 -1.79 -5.95
N GLY A 56 -11.90 -2.37 -5.06
CA GLY A 56 -13.27 -1.90 -4.79
C GLY A 56 -13.37 -1.15 -3.45
N PRO A 57 -14.55 -0.58 -3.13
CA PRO A 57 -14.78 0.16 -1.89
C PRO A 57 -14.41 -0.61 -0.62
N ARG A 58 -14.68 -1.92 -0.61
CA ARG A 58 -14.36 -2.77 0.54
C ARG A 58 -12.85 -2.90 0.77
N LEU A 59 -12.08 -3.18 -0.28
CA LEU A 59 -10.62 -3.28 -0.16
C LEU A 59 -10.02 -1.95 0.30
N ALA A 60 -10.48 -0.83 -0.28
CA ALA A 60 -10.00 0.50 0.10
C ALA A 60 -10.24 0.81 1.59
N ALA A 61 -11.42 0.49 2.12
CA ALA A 61 -11.73 0.70 3.54
C ALA A 61 -10.93 -0.22 4.47
N VAL A 62 -10.78 -1.50 4.12
CA VAL A 62 -9.99 -2.46 4.90
C VAL A 62 -8.51 -2.06 4.91
N LEU A 63 -7.96 -1.69 3.75
CA LEU A 63 -6.56 -1.31 3.61
C LEU A 63 -6.26 -0.03 4.39
N ALA A 64 -7.15 0.97 4.33
CA ALA A 64 -7.06 2.18 5.15
C ALA A 64 -7.00 1.87 6.66
N ARG A 65 -7.85 0.96 7.16
CA ARG A 65 -7.80 0.51 8.56
C ARG A 65 -6.49 -0.20 8.93
N ARG A 66 -5.85 -0.87 7.96
CA ARG A 66 -4.55 -1.53 8.14
C ARG A 66 -3.35 -0.61 7.91
N GLY A 67 -3.58 0.68 7.67
CA GLY A 67 -2.54 1.68 7.52
C GLY A 67 -2.02 1.88 6.11
N GLY A 68 -2.62 1.24 5.10
CA GLY A 68 -2.31 1.47 3.69
C GLY A 68 -3.32 2.39 3.00
N ILE A 69 -3.30 2.45 1.68
CA ILE A 69 -4.24 3.24 0.89
C ILE A 69 -4.71 2.49 -0.36
N GLY A 70 -6.00 2.55 -0.65
CA GLY A 70 -6.57 2.00 -1.89
C GLY A 70 -6.91 3.11 -2.88
N ILE A 71 -6.54 2.93 -4.15
CA ILE A 71 -6.88 3.86 -5.22
C ILE A 71 -8.06 3.29 -6.02
N LEU A 72 -9.17 4.01 -6.08
CA LEU A 72 -10.34 3.57 -6.85
C LEU A 72 -10.04 3.62 -8.37
N PRO A 73 -10.66 2.75 -9.18
CA PRO A 73 -10.46 2.73 -10.63
C PRO A 73 -10.87 4.05 -11.29
N GLN A 74 -10.13 4.43 -12.33
CA GLN A 74 -10.31 5.72 -13.03
C GLN A 74 -11.40 5.70 -14.11
N ASP A 75 -11.81 4.50 -14.54
CA ASP A 75 -12.77 4.24 -15.62
C ASP A 75 -14.22 4.09 -15.15
N LEU A 76 -14.48 4.33 -13.85
CA LEU A 76 -15.84 4.35 -13.30
C LEU A 76 -16.63 5.55 -13.83
N ARG A 77 -17.93 5.36 -14.06
CA ARG A 77 -18.82 6.50 -14.33
C ARG A 77 -18.83 7.41 -13.10
N PRO A 78 -18.95 8.75 -13.25
CA PRO A 78 -18.86 9.67 -12.13
C PRO A 78 -19.78 9.34 -10.95
N GLN A 79 -21.00 8.86 -11.22
CA GLN A 79 -21.97 8.48 -10.19
C GLN A 79 -21.55 7.21 -9.43
N GLU A 80 -20.89 6.26 -10.10
CA GLU A 80 -20.37 5.04 -9.48
C GLU A 80 -19.15 5.35 -8.62
N LEU A 81 -18.26 6.22 -9.10
CA LEU A 81 -17.11 6.69 -8.33
C LEU A 81 -17.56 7.41 -7.06
N ASP A 82 -18.53 8.32 -7.17
CA ASP A 82 -19.11 9.04 -6.03
C ASP A 82 -19.75 8.08 -5.01
N ALA A 83 -20.53 7.10 -5.47
CA ALA A 83 -21.09 6.06 -4.60
C ALA A 83 -20.00 5.20 -3.92
N ALA A 84 -18.95 4.84 -4.66
CA ALA A 84 -17.80 4.09 -4.14
C ALA A 84 -17.06 4.88 -3.05
N ILE A 85 -16.81 6.17 -3.27
CA ILE A 85 -16.17 7.05 -2.29
C ILE A 85 -17.02 7.14 -1.02
N ARG A 86 -18.34 7.40 -1.15
CA ARG A 86 -19.25 7.45 0.01
C ARG A 86 -19.22 6.13 0.79
N ARG A 87 -19.33 5.01 0.09
CA ARG A 87 -19.25 3.66 0.70
C ARG A 87 -17.99 3.48 1.54
N VAL A 88 -16.81 3.91 1.05
CA VAL A 88 -15.55 3.86 1.81
C VAL A 88 -15.63 4.75 3.06
N LYS A 89 -16.09 5.99 2.90
CA LYS A 89 -16.15 6.97 4.00
C LYS A 89 -17.18 6.62 5.08
N ASP A 90 -18.22 5.87 4.72
CA ASP A 90 -19.24 5.40 5.64
C ASP A 90 -18.81 4.15 6.43
N GLN A 91 -17.66 3.53 6.12
CA GLN A 91 -17.21 2.35 6.87
C GLN A 91 -16.71 2.72 8.27
N PRO A 92 -16.98 1.88 9.29
CA PRO A 92 -16.39 2.02 10.60
C PRO A 92 -14.86 2.00 10.53
N VAL A 93 -14.21 2.86 11.31
CA VAL A 93 -12.75 2.92 11.42
C VAL A 93 -12.21 1.92 12.45
N ALA A 94 -12.98 1.61 13.49
CA ALA A 94 -12.53 0.80 14.61
C ALA A 94 -12.66 -0.72 14.36
N TYR A 95 -13.57 -1.14 13.47
CA TYR A 95 -13.86 -2.55 13.22
C TYR A 95 -14.16 -2.80 11.75
N ASP A 96 -14.03 -4.05 11.34
CA ASP A 96 -14.35 -4.45 9.97
C ASP A 96 -15.86 -4.61 9.79
N SER A 97 -16.32 -4.41 8.56
CA SER A 97 -17.73 -4.61 8.23
C SER A 97 -18.01 -6.08 7.93
N PRO A 98 -19.19 -6.62 8.31
CA PRO A 98 -19.54 -7.99 8.03
C PRO A 98 -19.42 -8.34 6.55
N LEU A 99 -19.05 -9.60 6.31
CA LEU A 99 -19.14 -10.21 4.98
C LEU A 99 -20.58 -10.56 4.68
N GLU A 100 -21.19 -9.84 3.75
CA GLU A 100 -22.41 -10.26 3.08
C GLU A 100 -21.99 -11.10 1.86
N LEU A 101 -22.27 -12.41 1.91
CA LEU A 101 -22.01 -13.38 0.84
C LEU A 101 -23.25 -13.57 -0.02
#